data_AF-A0A177PKG4-F1
#
_entry.id   AF-A0A177PKG4-F1
#
_cell.length_a   1.000
_cell.length_b   1.000
_cell.length_c   1.000
_cell.angle_alpha   90.00
_cell.angle_beta   90.00
_cell.angle_gamma   90.00
#
_symmetry.space_group_name_H-M   'P 1'
#
loop_
_entity.id
_entity.type
_entity.pdbx_description
1 polymer ?
#
loop_
_entity_poly.entity_id
_entity_poly.type
_entity_poly.pdbx_seq_one_letter_code
_entity_poly.pdbx_strand_id
1 'polypeptide(L)'
;MSKVSRRSFLGAAAAATGAAAVPTATAAEQIALRAGAAPIAPAAYPFRWRLSLDRGDSYSEEFETREQAAAVARGYGGATIAECQEQDFDLTIDFDDIHELLYCRNETQIGEGDFITCTREQGDELAREINATIDAWTERHRINRTAWTFGAVRNEEYINPPKETEASANG
;
A
#
# COMPACT_ATOMS: atom_id res chain seq x y z
N MET A 1 -37.14 61.36 13.89
CA MET A 1 -38.12 60.28 14.24
C MET A 1 -37.50 58.97 13.75
N SER A 2 -36.86 58.15 14.61
CA SER A 2 -37.46 57.04 15.40
C SER A 2 -38.36 56.13 14.58
N LYS A 3 -38.34 54.79 14.61
CA LYS A 3 -37.67 53.71 15.39
C LYS A 3 -38.01 52.41 14.61
N VAL A 4 -37.26 51.30 14.67
CA VAL A 4 -37.35 50.21 15.66
C VAL A 4 -36.18 49.27 15.34
N SER A 5 -35.06 49.29 16.08
CA SER A 5 -34.66 48.36 17.14
C SER A 5 -35.40 47.01 17.25
N ARG A 6 -34.69 45.91 16.96
CA ARG A 6 -34.74 44.70 17.79
C ARG A 6 -33.33 44.34 18.23
N ARG A 7 -33.00 44.89 19.39
CA ARG A 7 -31.97 44.43 20.32
C ARG A 7 -31.94 42.91 20.45
N SER A 8 -30.70 42.42 20.53
CA SER A 8 -30.25 41.39 21.47
C SER A 8 -30.63 39.94 21.19
N PHE A 9 -29.64 39.15 20.77
CA PHE A 9 -29.11 38.10 21.64
C PHE A 9 -27.58 38.12 21.58
N LEU A 10 -26.98 38.36 22.74
CA LEU A 10 -25.56 38.20 23.04
C LEU A 10 -25.18 36.73 22.95
N GLY A 11 -23.96 36.48 22.50
CA GLY A 11 -23.32 35.17 22.59
C GLY A 11 -21.88 35.28 22.15
N ALA A 12 -21.05 35.95 22.96
CA ALA A 12 -19.61 35.92 22.81
C ALA A 12 -19.13 34.46 22.80
N ALA A 13 -18.38 34.09 21.76
CA ALA A 13 -17.48 32.95 21.83
C ALA A 13 -16.12 33.44 21.35
N ALA A 14 -15.22 33.56 22.32
CA ALA A 14 -13.86 33.99 22.16
C ALA A 14 -13.12 33.12 21.13
N ALA A 15 -12.14 33.75 20.48
CA ALA A 15 -11.08 33.07 19.77
C ALA A 15 -10.46 32.00 20.68
N ALA A 16 -10.65 30.73 20.32
CA ALA A 16 -9.80 29.65 20.75
C ALA A 16 -8.89 29.32 19.58
N THR A 17 -7.72 29.97 19.56
CA THR A 17 -6.51 29.40 18.97
C THR A 17 -6.28 28.06 19.66
N GLY A 18 -6.86 27.00 19.10
CA GLY A 18 -6.44 25.65 19.40
C GLY A 18 -5.05 25.47 18.81
N ALA A 19 -4.02 25.83 19.58
CA ALA A 19 -2.71 25.24 19.39
C ALA A 19 -2.94 23.72 19.43
N ALA A 20 -2.85 23.07 18.28
CA ALA A 20 -2.73 21.63 18.23
C ALA A 20 -1.49 21.31 19.08
N ALA A 21 -1.71 20.85 20.30
CA ALA A 21 -0.62 20.43 21.17
C ALA A 21 0.05 19.26 20.45
N VAL A 22 1.20 19.54 19.85
CA VAL A 22 2.13 18.50 19.42
C VAL A 22 2.33 17.61 20.65
N PRO A 23 2.09 16.29 20.56
CA PRO A 23 2.25 15.40 21.69
C PRO A 23 3.68 15.59 22.21
N THR A 24 3.79 15.99 23.47
CA THR A 24 5.07 16.06 24.16
C THR A 24 5.72 14.67 24.13
N ALA A 25 7.05 14.62 24.13
CA ALA A 25 7.82 13.36 24.03
C ALA A 25 7.35 12.26 25.00
N THR A 26 6.81 12.65 26.15
CA THR A 26 6.21 11.76 27.15
C THR A 26 4.88 11.11 26.72
N ALA A 27 4.06 11.77 25.89
CA ALA A 27 2.86 11.19 25.31
C ALA A 27 3.21 10.23 24.16
N ALA A 28 4.25 10.54 23.38
CA ALA A 28 4.79 9.64 22.35
C ALA A 28 5.40 8.38 22.96
N GLU A 29 6.14 8.50 24.07
CA GLU A 29 6.65 7.35 24.83
C GLU A 29 5.53 6.49 25.43
N GLN A 30 4.45 7.09 25.93
CA GLN A 30 3.32 6.33 26.47
C GLN A 30 2.48 5.61 25.41
N ILE A 31 2.43 6.14 24.18
CA ILE A 31 1.84 5.45 23.02
C ILE A 31 2.75 4.29 22.58
N ALA A 32 4.06 4.51 22.52
CA ALA A 32 5.04 3.46 22.22
C ALA A 32 5.04 2.32 23.26
N LEU A 33 4.81 2.64 24.54
CA LEU A 33 4.73 1.63 25.61
C LEU A 33 3.42 0.82 25.59
N ARG A 34 2.34 1.38 25.02
CA ARG A 34 1.05 0.68 24.83
C ARG A 34 0.97 -0.08 23.51
N ALA A 35 1.86 0.20 22.56
CA ALA A 35 2.05 -0.54 21.32
C ALA A 35 2.75 -1.89 21.52
N GLY A 36 2.56 -2.54 22.69
CA GLY A 36 2.86 -3.94 22.92
C GLY A 36 1.93 -4.89 22.14
N ALA A 37 1.63 -4.55 20.89
CA ALA A 37 1.15 -5.53 19.94
C ALA A 37 2.29 -6.53 19.78
N ALA A 38 2.05 -7.76 20.26
CA ALA A 38 2.94 -8.87 19.98
C ALA A 38 3.23 -8.87 18.47
N PRO A 39 4.48 -9.10 18.04
CA PRO A 39 4.78 -9.25 16.62
C PRO A 39 3.80 -10.29 16.08
N ILE A 40 2.99 -9.91 15.10
CA ILE A 40 2.15 -10.86 14.38
C ILE A 40 3.14 -11.89 13.85
N ALA A 41 3.09 -13.11 14.39
CA ALA A 41 3.93 -14.19 13.88
C ALA A 41 3.65 -14.25 12.37
N PRO A 42 4.68 -14.20 11.50
CA PRO A 42 4.46 -14.16 10.07
C PRO A 42 3.57 -15.33 9.71
N ALA A 43 2.39 -15.03 9.14
CA ALA A 43 1.53 -16.09 8.66
C ALA A 43 2.33 -16.94 7.68
N ALA A 44 2.34 -18.25 7.87
CA ALA A 44 3.01 -19.15 6.92
C ALA A 44 2.17 -19.18 5.65
N TYR A 45 2.39 -18.24 4.75
CA TYR A 45 1.72 -18.18 3.46
C TYR A 45 2.18 -19.37 2.61
N PRO A 46 1.28 -20.30 2.23
CA PRO A 46 1.66 -21.42 1.37
C PRO A 46 1.94 -20.92 -0.05
N PHE A 47 2.79 -21.66 -0.77
CA PHE A 47 2.88 -21.50 -2.22
C PHE A 47 1.60 -22.01 -2.87
N ARG A 48 1.04 -21.19 -3.78
CA ARG A 48 -0.18 -21.48 -4.52
C ARG A 48 -0.02 -21.12 -5.98
N TRP A 49 -0.66 -21.89 -6.85
CA TRP A 49 -0.66 -21.59 -8.28
C TRP A 49 -1.65 -20.48 -8.58
N ARG A 50 -1.22 -19.48 -9.36
CA ARG A 50 -2.00 -18.33 -9.78
C ARG A 50 -1.94 -18.20 -11.30
N LEU A 51 -2.97 -17.58 -11.89
CA LEU A 51 -3.11 -17.40 -13.32
C LEU A 51 -3.06 -15.93 -13.70
N SER A 52 -2.28 -15.60 -14.72
CA SER A 52 -2.18 -14.26 -15.29
C SER A 52 -2.59 -14.28 -16.77
N LEU A 53 -3.61 -13.48 -17.08
CA LEU A 53 -4.09 -13.27 -18.45
C LEU A 53 -3.28 -12.19 -19.19
N ASP A 54 -2.47 -11.43 -18.48
CA ASP A 54 -1.68 -10.29 -18.94
C ASP A 54 -0.17 -10.53 -18.85
N ARG A 55 0.27 -11.79 -19.01
CA ARG A 55 1.69 -12.17 -19.10
C ARG A 55 2.55 -11.85 -17.87
N GLY A 56 1.96 -11.97 -16.69
CA GLY A 56 2.64 -11.83 -15.41
C GLY A 56 2.45 -10.46 -14.75
N ASP A 57 1.79 -9.51 -15.41
CA ASP A 57 1.56 -8.17 -14.86
C ASP A 57 0.57 -8.20 -13.68
N SER A 58 -0.46 -9.05 -13.75
CA SER A 58 -1.38 -9.31 -12.66
C SER A 58 -1.77 -10.79 -12.59
N TYR A 59 -1.91 -11.29 -11.38
CA TYR A 59 -2.31 -12.66 -11.13
C TYR A 59 -3.69 -12.70 -10.47
N SER A 60 -4.48 -13.65 -10.93
CA SER A 60 -5.88 -13.88 -10.60
C SER A 60 -6.11 -15.38 -10.39
N GLU A 61 -7.15 -15.71 -9.63
CA GLU A 61 -7.57 -17.09 -9.30
C GLU A 61 -6.49 -17.93 -8.58
N GLU A 62 -6.88 -18.68 -7.55
CA GLU A 62 -5.98 -19.54 -6.79
C GLU A 62 -6.23 -21.01 -7.07
N PHE A 63 -5.15 -21.78 -7.27
CA PHE A 63 -5.18 -23.22 -7.48
C PHE A 63 -4.19 -23.93 -6.55
N GLU A 64 -4.57 -25.13 -6.11
CA GLU A 64 -3.70 -25.96 -5.28
C GLU A 64 -2.61 -26.65 -6.08
N THR A 65 -2.87 -26.92 -7.36
CA THR A 65 -1.94 -27.62 -8.25
C THR A 65 -1.73 -26.89 -9.57
N ARG A 66 -0.56 -27.14 -10.15
CA ARG A 66 -0.18 -26.69 -11.50
C ARG A 66 -1.20 -27.14 -12.54
N GLU A 67 -1.67 -28.39 -12.44
CA GLU A 67 -2.56 -29.00 -13.44
C GLU A 67 -3.93 -28.32 -13.46
N GLN A 68 -4.44 -27.91 -12.30
CA GLN A 68 -5.68 -27.12 -12.19
C GLN A 68 -5.51 -25.76 -12.87
N ALA A 69 -4.44 -25.03 -12.54
CA ALA A 69 -4.14 -23.73 -13.14
C ALA A 69 -3.95 -23.85 -14.67
N ALA A 70 -3.22 -24.86 -15.13
CA ALA A 70 -2.98 -25.10 -16.54
C ALA A 70 -4.26 -25.49 -17.32
N ALA A 71 -5.18 -26.22 -16.70
CA ALA A 71 -6.47 -26.53 -17.32
C ALA A 71 -7.30 -25.26 -17.56
N VAL A 72 -7.36 -24.38 -16.56
CA VAL A 72 -8.06 -23.10 -16.66
C VAL A 72 -7.37 -22.17 -17.66
N ALA A 73 -6.04 -22.08 -17.64
CA ALA A 73 -5.26 -21.32 -18.61
C ALA A 73 -5.57 -21.70 -20.06
N ARG A 74 -5.69 -23.01 -20.35
CA ARG A 74 -6.11 -23.48 -21.69
C ARG A 74 -7.54 -23.08 -22.02
N GLY A 75 -8.44 -23.07 -21.04
CA GLY A 75 -9.83 -22.61 -21.20
C GLY A 75 -9.91 -21.15 -21.66
N TYR A 76 -8.96 -20.32 -21.24
CA TYR A 76 -8.84 -18.91 -21.67
C TYR A 76 -8.13 -18.71 -23.02
N GLY A 77 -7.74 -19.78 -23.73
CA GLY A 77 -6.95 -19.65 -24.96
C GLY A 77 -5.46 -19.43 -24.70
N GLY A 78 -4.98 -19.80 -23.52
CA GLY A 78 -3.61 -19.66 -23.07
C GLY A 78 -3.43 -18.53 -22.07
N ALA A 79 -2.58 -18.75 -21.06
CA ALA A 79 -2.30 -17.80 -19.99
C ALA A 79 -0.95 -18.15 -19.33
N THR A 80 -0.39 -17.20 -18.59
CA THR A 80 0.76 -17.47 -17.71
C THR A 80 0.25 -18.06 -16.41
N ILE A 81 0.92 -19.07 -15.89
CA ILE A 81 0.68 -19.56 -14.54
C ILE A 81 1.97 -19.47 -13.74
N ALA A 82 1.87 -19.11 -12.47
CA ALA A 82 3.01 -19.07 -11.58
C ALA A 82 2.66 -19.62 -10.20
N GLU A 83 3.66 -20.17 -9.52
CA GLU A 83 3.53 -20.61 -8.14
C GLU A 83 4.08 -19.52 -7.22
N CYS A 84 3.15 -18.81 -6.59
CA CYS A 84 3.43 -17.62 -5.81
C CYS A 84 3.18 -17.89 -4.32
N GLN A 85 4.01 -17.28 -3.48
CA GLN A 85 3.79 -17.20 -2.06
C GLN A 85 3.26 -15.81 -1.74
N GLU A 86 2.10 -15.74 -1.09
CA GLU A 86 1.61 -14.48 -0.56
C GLU A 86 2.52 -13.98 0.59
N GLN A 87 2.52 -12.69 0.84
CA GLN A 87 3.08 -12.11 2.06
C GLN A 87 2.26 -10.87 2.42
N ASP A 88 2.33 -10.48 3.68
CA ASP A 88 1.88 -9.15 4.08
C ASP A 88 2.81 -8.12 3.46
N PHE A 89 2.26 -7.11 2.78
CA PHE A 89 3.00 -5.87 2.62
C PHE A 89 2.81 -5.01 3.87
N ASP A 90 3.81 -4.20 4.19
CA ASP A 90 3.72 -3.16 5.21
C ASP A 90 3.64 -1.79 4.52
N LEU A 91 2.92 -0.86 5.12
CA LEU A 91 2.81 0.54 4.67
C LEU A 91 4.01 1.39 5.10
N THR A 92 5.04 0.75 5.67
CA THR A 92 6.26 1.43 6.10
C THR A 92 7.06 1.85 4.87
N ILE A 93 7.49 3.11 4.86
CA ILE A 93 8.34 3.67 3.80
C ILE A 93 9.69 4.05 4.39
N ASP A 94 10.76 3.90 3.61
CA ASP A 94 12.08 4.36 4.00
C ASP A 94 12.39 5.76 3.44
N PHE A 95 13.60 6.26 3.74
CA PHE A 95 14.01 7.57 3.26
C PHE A 95 14.16 7.63 1.74
N ASP A 96 14.58 6.53 1.10
CA ASP A 96 14.78 6.50 -0.36
C ASP A 96 13.41 6.60 -1.06
N ASP A 97 12.39 5.89 -0.55
CA ASP A 97 11.00 6.02 -1.01
C ASP A 97 10.48 7.45 -0.88
N ILE A 98 10.71 8.09 0.28
CA ILE A 98 10.31 9.48 0.54
C ILE A 98 11.01 10.44 -0.41
N HIS A 99 12.33 10.25 -0.59
CA HIS A 99 13.15 11.10 -1.45
C HIS A 99 12.68 10.98 -2.90
N GLU A 100 12.45 9.76 -3.41
CA GLU A 100 11.92 9.53 -4.75
C GLU A 100 10.55 10.18 -4.94
N LEU A 101 9.63 9.99 -4.00
CA LEU A 101 8.29 10.59 -4.08
C LEU A 101 8.33 12.12 -4.11
N LEU A 102 9.19 12.72 -3.29
CA LEU A 102 9.40 14.17 -3.30
C LEU A 102 10.04 14.62 -4.62
N TYR A 103 11.03 13.89 -5.14
CA TYR A 103 11.69 14.20 -6.40
C TYR A 103 10.72 14.14 -7.57
N CYS A 104 10.06 13.00 -7.80
CA CYS A 104 9.13 12.80 -8.91
C CYS A 104 8.00 13.85 -8.93
N ARG A 105 7.52 14.26 -7.74
CA ARG A 105 6.47 15.28 -7.64
C ARG A 105 6.95 16.68 -8.05
N ASN A 106 8.24 16.96 -7.90
CA ASN A 106 8.81 18.28 -8.13
C ASN A 106 9.80 18.32 -9.29
N GLU A 107 10.02 17.23 -10.01
CA GLU A 107 11.03 17.09 -11.08
C GLU A 107 11.05 18.28 -12.06
N THR A 108 9.87 18.73 -12.47
CA THR A 108 9.71 19.86 -13.42
C THR A 108 9.90 21.25 -12.81
N GLN A 109 9.93 21.34 -11.48
CA GLN A 109 10.09 22.57 -10.69
C GLN A 109 11.48 22.67 -10.06
N ILE A 110 12.21 21.56 -9.96
CA ILE A 110 13.59 21.52 -9.50
C ILE A 110 14.45 22.19 -10.58
N GLY A 111 14.90 23.41 -10.27
CA GLY A 111 15.85 24.14 -11.10
C GLY A 111 17.28 23.58 -10.96
N GLU A 112 18.28 24.40 -11.23
CA GLU A 112 19.71 24.01 -11.18
C GLU A 112 20.28 23.86 -9.75
N GLY A 113 19.44 23.65 -8.73
CA GLY A 113 19.84 23.54 -7.33
C GLY A 113 19.85 22.11 -6.80
N ASP A 114 20.57 21.89 -5.70
CA ASP A 114 20.47 20.64 -4.93
C ASP A 114 19.03 20.51 -4.39
N PHE A 115 18.39 19.37 -4.67
CA PHE A 115 16.99 19.14 -4.32
C PHE A 115 16.80 19.00 -2.80
N ILE A 116 17.24 17.86 -2.25
CA ILE A 116 17.27 17.59 -0.82
C ILE A 116 18.59 16.89 -0.54
N THR A 117 19.41 17.51 0.30
CA THR A 117 20.65 16.91 0.79
C THR A 117 20.57 16.83 2.30
N CYS A 118 20.59 15.62 2.84
CA CYS A 118 20.61 15.40 4.29
C CYS A 118 21.56 14.25 4.65
N THR A 119 21.88 14.15 5.93
CA THR A 119 22.58 12.99 6.48
C THR A 119 21.67 11.77 6.53
N ARG A 120 22.26 10.58 6.66
CA ARG A 120 21.49 9.33 6.84
C ARG A 120 20.63 9.39 8.09
N GLU A 121 21.16 9.94 9.18
CA GLU A 121 20.46 10.07 10.46
C GLU A 121 19.21 10.96 10.32
N GLN A 122 19.31 12.05 9.56
CA GLN A 122 18.17 12.92 9.26
C GLN A 122 17.14 12.25 8.36
N GLY A 123 17.58 11.43 7.39
CA GLY A 123 16.69 10.63 6.57
C GLY A 123 15.92 9.59 7.39
N ASP A 124 16.63 8.86 8.25
CA ASP A 124 16.05 7.86 9.16
C ASP A 124 15.10 8.50 10.18
N GLU A 125 15.40 9.73 10.65
CA GLU A 125 14.52 10.53 11.50
C GLU A 125 13.22 10.90 10.77
N LEU A 126 13.32 11.44 9.55
CA LEU A 126 12.16 11.80 8.73
C LEU A 126 11.27 10.58 8.44
N ALA A 127 11.87 9.46 8.05
CA ALA A 127 11.15 8.21 7.82
C ALA A 127 10.39 7.77 9.09
N ARG A 128 11.02 7.87 10.27
CA ARG A 128 10.37 7.53 11.54
C ARG A 128 9.16 8.41 11.85
N GLU A 129 9.26 9.72 11.64
CA GLU A 129 8.15 10.66 11.88
C GLU A 129 6.98 10.44 10.93
N ILE A 130 7.25 10.18 9.65
CA ILE A 130 6.20 9.90 8.66
C ILE A 130 5.53 8.56 8.99
N ASN A 131 6.30 7.51 9.27
CA ASN A 131 5.75 6.20 9.62
C ASN A 131 4.89 6.28 10.90
N ALA A 132 5.31 7.01 11.93
CA ALA A 132 4.48 7.23 13.13
C ALA A 132 3.15 7.93 12.79
N THR A 133 3.13 8.80 11.79
CA THR A 133 1.91 9.46 11.31
C THR A 133 1.01 8.48 10.55
N ILE A 134 1.58 7.63 9.70
CA ILE A 134 0.88 6.55 8.97
C ILE A 134 0.25 5.58 9.98
N ASP A 135 1.02 5.16 10.99
CA ASP A 135 0.56 4.27 12.06
C ASP A 135 -0.66 4.86 12.78
N ALA A 136 -0.56 6.11 13.24
CA ALA A 136 -1.64 6.76 13.96
C ALA A 136 -2.90 6.97 13.08
N TRP A 137 -2.72 7.22 11.78
CA TRP A 137 -3.83 7.35 10.84
C TRP A 137 -4.50 6.00 10.56
N THR A 138 -3.72 4.96 10.28
CA THR A 138 -4.24 3.61 10.01
C THR A 138 -4.99 3.04 11.20
N GLU A 139 -4.48 3.22 12.43
CA GLU A 139 -5.17 2.81 13.66
C GLU A 139 -6.51 3.53 13.83
N ARG A 140 -6.51 4.87 13.71
CA ARG A 140 -7.72 5.71 13.86
C ARG A 140 -8.83 5.30 12.91
N HIS A 141 -8.46 4.93 11.68
CA HIS A 141 -9.41 4.59 10.63
C HIS A 141 -9.63 3.07 10.49
N ARG A 142 -8.99 2.25 11.33
CA ARG A 142 -9.04 0.78 11.28
C ARG A 142 -8.70 0.24 9.89
N ILE A 143 -7.70 0.85 9.26
CA ILE A 143 -7.23 0.45 7.95
C ILE A 143 -6.39 -0.80 8.12
N ASN A 144 -6.73 -1.84 7.36
CA ASN A 144 -5.93 -3.03 7.32
C ASN A 144 -4.57 -2.70 6.68
N ARG A 145 -3.49 -2.88 7.45
CA ARG A 145 -2.12 -2.65 6.98
C ARG A 145 -1.53 -3.85 6.27
N THR A 146 -2.15 -5.02 6.44
CA THR A 146 -1.75 -6.26 5.79
C THR A 146 -2.69 -6.47 4.61
N ALA A 147 -2.25 -6.14 3.41
CA ALA A 147 -2.82 -6.77 2.22
C ALA A 147 -1.77 -7.70 1.63
N TRP A 148 -2.27 -8.72 0.93
CA TRP A 148 -1.43 -9.74 0.35
C TRP A 148 -0.72 -9.18 -0.87
N THR A 149 0.60 -9.37 -0.94
CA THR A 149 1.42 -9.21 -2.15
C THR A 149 2.11 -10.53 -2.44
N PHE A 150 2.72 -10.68 -3.60
CA PHE A 150 3.60 -11.83 -3.85
C PHE A 150 4.96 -11.58 -3.23
N GLY A 151 5.31 -12.36 -2.21
CA GLY A 151 6.62 -12.31 -1.57
C GLY A 151 7.68 -13.13 -2.31
N ALA A 152 7.26 -14.20 -2.98
CA ALA A 152 8.14 -15.03 -3.78
C ALA A 152 7.39 -15.69 -4.93
N VAL A 153 8.10 -15.91 -6.04
CA VAL A 153 7.68 -16.74 -7.17
C VAL A 153 8.76 -17.78 -7.39
N ARG A 154 8.40 -19.06 -7.48
CA ARG A 154 9.37 -20.15 -7.67
C ARG A 154 9.21 -20.97 -8.95
N ASN A 155 8.03 -20.95 -9.54
CA ASN A 155 7.75 -21.56 -10.85
C ASN A 155 6.89 -20.59 -11.66
N GLU A 156 7.16 -20.48 -12.95
CA GLU A 156 6.39 -19.66 -13.88
C GLU A 156 6.46 -20.28 -15.28
N GLU A 157 5.32 -20.37 -15.97
CA GLU A 157 5.29 -20.83 -17.36
C GLU A 157 4.09 -20.25 -18.12
N TYR A 158 4.24 -20.12 -19.43
CA TYR A 158 3.13 -19.81 -20.33
C TYR A 158 2.48 -21.10 -20.86
N ILE A 159 1.19 -21.25 -20.61
CA ILE A 159 0.38 -22.33 -21.15
C ILE A 159 -0.22 -21.88 -22.47
N ASN A 160 0.13 -22.58 -23.55
CA ASN A 160 -0.42 -22.30 -24.88
C ASN A 160 -1.91 -22.68 -24.98
N PRO A 161 -2.67 -22.00 -25.86
CA PRO A 161 -4.01 -22.45 -26.23
C PRO A 161 -4.00 -23.91 -26.71
N PRO A 162 -5.14 -24.62 -26.62
CA PRO A 162 -5.32 -25.87 -27.34
C PRO A 162 -4.99 -25.65 -28.81
N LYS A 163 -4.18 -26.51 -29.41
CA LYS A 163 -4.00 -26.49 -30.87
C LYS A 163 -5.36 -26.74 -31.49
N GLU A 164 -5.86 -25.82 -32.31
CA GLU A 164 -7.00 -26.09 -33.17
C GLU A 164 -6.68 -27.37 -33.94
N THR A 165 -7.46 -28.41 -33.70
CA THR A 165 -7.28 -29.64 -34.45
C THR A 165 -7.76 -29.31 -35.86
N GLU A 166 -6.86 -29.32 -36.84
CA GLU A 166 -7.18 -29.17 -38.26
C GLU A 166 -8.15 -30.30 -38.67
N ALA A 167 -9.43 -30.08 -38.43
CA ALA A 167 -10.51 -31.00 -38.74
C ALA A 167 -11.60 -30.23 -39.47
N SER A 168 -11.27 -29.66 -40.64
CA SER A 168 -12.18 -29.47 -41.78
C SER A 168 -11.50 -28.66 -42.88
N ALA A 169 -10.81 -29.36 -43.79
CA ALA A 169 -10.60 -28.88 -45.16
C ALA A 169 -10.27 -30.06 -46.08
N ASN A 170 -11.10 -31.09 -46.07
CA ASN A 170 -11.20 -32.10 -47.13
C ASN A 170 -12.62 -32.68 -47.07
N GLY A 171 -13.57 -31.91 -47.61
CA GLY A 171 -14.96 -32.30 -47.86
C GLY A 171 -15.43 -31.61 -49.12
#